data_AF-A0A3C0AW55-F1
#
_entry.id   AF-A0A3C0AW55-F1
#
_cell.length_a   1.000
_cell.length_b   1.000
_cell.length_c   1.000
_cell.angle_alpha   90.00
_cell.angle_beta   90.00
_cell.angle_gamma   90.00
#
_symmetry.space_group_name_H-M   'P 1'
#
loop_
_entity.id
_entity.type
_entity.pdbx_description
1 polymer ?
#
loop_
_entity_poly.entity_id
_entity_poly.type
_entity_poly.pdbx_seq_one_letter_code
_entity_poly.pdbx_strand_id
1 'polypeptide(L)' 'MYYNYYFVGGQNNSYFFETKGEVIYEIIFKPTPYLFELENIEITENTFEFSILLKYNPNSKLSSNDKK' A
#
# COMPACT_ATOMS: atom_id res chain seq x y z
N MET A 1 -8.76 20.58 2.02
CA MET A 1 -7.32 20.45 1.70
C MET A 1 -7.24 19.50 0.51
N TYR A 2 -6.69 19.92 -0.63
CA TYR A 2 -6.66 19.12 -1.86
C TYR A 2 -5.33 18.36 -1.94
N TYR A 3 -5.39 17.05 -2.11
CA TYR A 3 -4.23 16.18 -2.34
C TYR A 3 -4.22 15.78 -3.81
N ASN A 4 -3.04 15.74 -4.43
CA ASN A 4 -2.88 15.20 -5.77
C ASN A 4 -3.02 13.68 -5.71
N TYR A 5 -3.83 13.12 -6.60
CA TYR A 5 -4.08 11.70 -6.70
C TYR A 5 -3.89 11.26 -8.15
N TYR A 6 -3.28 10.08 -8.34
CA TYR A 6 -3.13 9.47 -9.64
C TYR A 6 -3.45 7.98 -9.58
N PHE A 7 -4.25 7.53 -10.55
CA PHE A 7 -4.60 6.12 -10.73
C PHE A 7 -3.61 5.46 -11.69
N VAL A 8 -2.94 4.40 -11.24
CA VAL A 8 -1.90 3.72 -12.05
C VAL A 8 -2.42 2.44 -12.71
N GLY A 9 -3.65 1.99 -12.38
CA GLY A 9 -4.35 0.95 -13.14
C GLY A 9 -3.58 -0.38 -13.29
N GLY A 10 -3.08 -0.92 -12.18
CA GLY A 10 -2.45 -2.25 -12.11
C GLY A 10 -3.42 -3.36 -11.66
N GLN A 11 -2.92 -4.61 -11.63
CA GLN A 11 -3.68 -5.84 -11.31
C GLN A 11 -4.38 -5.82 -9.94
N ASN A 12 -4.04 -4.85 -9.06
CA ASN A 12 -4.60 -4.67 -7.71
C ASN A 12 -5.04 -3.22 -7.41
N ASN A 13 -5.35 -2.40 -8.43
CA ASN A 13 -5.76 -0.99 -8.27
C ASN A 13 -4.89 -0.22 -7.25
N SER A 14 -3.65 0.11 -7.63
CA SER A 14 -2.80 0.97 -6.81
C SER A 14 -3.19 2.43 -6.96
N TYR A 15 -3.37 3.08 -5.82
CA TYR A 15 -3.72 4.48 -5.68
C TYR A 15 -2.59 5.20 -4.97
N PHE A 16 -2.19 6.37 -5.45
CA PHE A 16 -1.14 7.13 -4.80
C PHE A 16 -1.64 8.49 -4.40
N PHE A 17 -1.13 8.98 -3.28
CA PHE A 17 -1.32 10.37 -2.88
C PHE A 17 -0.01 10.96 -2.38
N GLU A 18 0.16 12.24 -2.70
CA GLU A 18 1.31 13.04 -2.31
C GLU A 18 0.86 14.09 -1.29
N THR A 19 1.59 14.18 -0.18
CA THR A 19 1.35 15.21 0.83
C THR A 19 2.04 16.52 0.46
N LYS A 20 1.69 17.63 1.11
CA LYS A 20 2.39 18.92 0.93
C LYS A 20 3.89 18.88 1.25
N GLY A 21 4.34 17.90 2.03
CA GLY A 21 5.75 17.69 2.33
C GLY A 21 6.44 16.72 1.37
N GLU A 22 5.89 16.54 0.16
CA GLU A 22 6.41 15.65 -0.90
C GLU A 22 6.55 14.18 -0.46
N VAL A 23 5.88 13.79 0.64
CA VAL A 23 5.79 12.39 1.07
C VAL A 23 4.77 11.69 0.18
N ILE A 24 5.19 10.58 -0.42
CA ILE A 24 4.37 9.77 -1.33
C ILE A 24 3.98 8.46 -0.64
N TYR A 25 2.69 8.18 -0.63
CA TYR A 25 2.13 6.92 -0.17
C TYR A 25 1.47 6.17 -1.32
N GLU A 26 1.58 4.85 -1.30
CA GLU A 26 0.77 3.95 -2.12
C GLU A 26 -0.28 3.27 -1.26
N ILE A 27 -1.52 3.32 -1.71
CA ILE A 27 -2.64 2.57 -1.19
C ILE A 27 -2.84 1.37 -2.13
N ILE A 28 -2.85 0.17 -1.55
CA ILE A 28 -3.05 -1.10 -2.28
C ILE A 28 -4.18 -1.86 -1.62
N PHE A 29 -5.05 -2.45 -2.44
CA PHE A 29 -5.98 -3.49 -2.03
C PHE A 29 -5.43 -4.84 -2.49
N LYS A 30 -5.07 -5.72 -1.54
CA LYS A 30 -4.54 -7.05 -1.87
C LYS A 30 -5.43 -8.14 -1.25
N PRO A 31 -5.66 -9.26 -1.94
CA PRO A 31 -6.28 -10.43 -1.30
C PRO A 31 -5.46 -10.87 -0.07
N THR A 32 -6.14 -11.31 1.00
CA THR A 32 -5.48 -11.80 2.23
C THR A 32 -5.80 -13.26 2.53
N PRO A 33 -5.43 -14.20 1.65
CA PRO A 33 -5.73 -15.61 1.88
C PRO A 33 -5.01 -16.19 3.11
N TYR A 34 -3.90 -15.58 3.54
CA TYR A 34 -3.11 -16.03 4.69
C TYR A 34 -3.79 -15.83 6.05
N LEU A 35 -4.83 -15.00 6.13
CA LEU A 35 -5.58 -14.76 7.38
C LEU A 35 -6.63 -15.82 7.67
N PHE A 36 -6.96 -16.65 6.68
CA PHE A 36 -8.02 -17.64 6.77
C PHE A 36 -7.44 -19.02 6.51
N GLU A 37 -7.98 -20.03 7.19
CA GLU A 37 -7.72 -21.40 6.80
C GLU A 37 -8.37 -21.62 5.42
N LEU A 38 -7.62 -22.21 4.47
CA LEU A 38 -7.94 -22.32 3.03
C LEU A 38 -9.26 -23.05 2.72
N GLU A 39 -10.01 -23.47 3.73
CA GLU A 39 -11.26 -24.19 3.64
C GLU A 39 -12.45 -23.28 3.31
N ASN A 40 -12.37 -21.97 3.61
CA ASN A 40 -13.50 -21.05 3.41
C ASN A 40 -13.30 -20.15 2.18
N ILE A 41 -13.47 -20.73 0.99
CA ILE A 41 -13.22 -20.11 -0.31
C ILE A 41 -13.94 -18.77 -0.45
N GLU A 42 -15.21 -18.69 -0.02
CA GLU A 42 -16.02 -17.46 -0.11
C GLU A 42 -15.40 -16.30 0.68
N ILE A 43 -14.91 -16.56 1.89
CA ILE A 43 -14.23 -15.54 2.72
C ILE A 43 -12.90 -15.15 2.07
N THR A 44 -12.17 -16.14 1.56
CA THR A 44 -10.84 -15.96 0.97
C THR A 44 -10.88 -15.12 -0.31
N GLU A 45 -11.90 -15.30 -1.15
CA GLU A 45 -12.09 -14.58 -2.41
C GLU A 45 -12.63 -13.16 -2.22
N ASN A 46 -13.35 -12.90 -1.13
CA ASN A 46 -14.03 -11.62 -0.89
C ASN A 46 -13.36 -10.75 0.20
N THR A 47 -12.25 -11.20 0.78
CA THR A 47 -11.52 -10.42 1.80
C THR A 47 -10.23 -9.83 1.26
N PHE A 48 -10.06 -8.53 1.49
CA PHE A 48 -8.92 -7.75 1.03
C PHE A 48 -8.31 -6.96 2.19
N GLU A 49 -6.98 -6.86 2.21
CA GLU A 49 -6.28 -5.90 3.05
C GLU A 49 -6.15 -4.57 2.32
N PHE A 50 -6.43 -3.52 3.07
CA PHE A 50 -6.12 -2.15 2.73
C PHE A 50 -4.77 -1.78 3.34
N SER A 51 -3.73 -1.69 2.50
CA SER A 51 -2.39 -1.29 2.93
C SER A 51 -2.10 0.15 2.53
N ILE A 52 -1.61 0.98 3.46
CA ILE A 52 -1.00 2.28 3.15
C ILE A 52 0.51 2.15 3.32
N LEU A 53 1.25 2.18 2.22
CA LEU A 53 2.68 1.95 2.17
C LEU A 53 3.40 3.27 1.91
N LEU A 54 4.42 3.58 2.71
CA LEU A 54 5.31 4.70 2.43
C LEU A 54 6.19 4.35 1.22
N LYS A 55 6.12 5.14 0.15
CA LYS A 55 6.97 4.96 -1.04
C LYS A 55 8.14 5.90 -1.07
N TYR A 56 7.92 7.13 -0.63
CA TYR A 56 8.96 8.15 -0.59
C TYR A 56 8.71 9.11 0.56
N ASN A 57 9.77 9.47 1.28
CA ASN A 57 9.76 10.52 2.28
C ASN A 57 11.06 11.30 2.17
N PRO A 58 11.04 12.59 1.77
CA PRO A 58 12.26 13.38 1.64
C PRO A 58 13.00 13.59 2.98
N ASN A 59 12.29 13.46 4.10
CA ASN A 59 12.83 13.62 5.46
C ASN A 59 13.20 12.28 6.11
N SER A 60 13.04 11.16 5.39
CA SER A 60 13.51 9.86 5.85
C SER A 60 15.03 9.88 5.94
N LYS A 61 15.57 9.97 7.16
CA LYS A 61 16.96 9.58 7.40
C LYS A 61 17.05 8.10 7.07
N LEU A 62 17.82 7.75 6.03
CA LEU A 62 18.28 6.38 5.83
C LEU A 62 18.84 5.90 7.17
N SER A 63 18.16 4.93 7.78
CA SER A 63 18.72 4.19 8.89
C SER A 63 20.04 3.62 8.37
N SER A 64 21.15 3.99 9.00
CA SER A 64 22.51 3.61 8.61
C SER A 64 22.81 2.11 8.79
N ASN A 65 21.78 1.26 8.93
CA ASN A 65 21.91 -0.15 9.29
C ASN A 65 21.68 -1.15 8.15
N ASP A 66 21.50 -0.70 6.91
CA ASP A 66 21.47 -1.60 5.75
C ASP A 66 22.90 -1.90 5.24
N LYS A 67 23.76 -2.36 6.15
CA LYS A 67 24.97 -3.12 5.81
C LYS A 67 24.94 -4.45 6.56
N LYS A 68 24.39 -5.47 5.92
CA LYS A 68 24.72 -6.87 6.18
C LYS A 68 24.89 -7.60 4.86
#